data_AF-A0A7X7LQH2-F1
#
_entry.id   AF-A0A7X7LQH2-F1
#
_cell.length_a   1.000
_cell.length_b   1.000
_cell.length_c   1.000
_cell.angle_alpha   90.00
_cell.angle_beta   90.00
_cell.angle_gamma   90.00
#
_symmetry.space_group_name_H-M   'P 1'
#
loop_
_entity.id
_entity.type
_entity.pdbx_description
1 polymer ?
#
loop_
_entity_poly.entity_id
_entity_poly.type
_entity_poly.pdbx_seq_one_letter_code
_entity_poly.pdbx_strand_id
1 'polypeptide(L)'
;MKMVRVVFPAEEEWLPVSMLSIHPGLLEILEELGVIEVVNEKVDCRDLYRINKIARLRDTLGINLNGAILICDLLERITELENEIRQLKEKR
;
A
#
# COMPACT_ATOMS: atom_id res chain seq x y z
N MET A 1 10.07 -7.69 38.33
CA MET A 1 9.31 -8.20 37.16
C MET A 1 9.69 -7.37 35.95
N LYS A 2 10.23 -8.00 34.89
CA LYS A 2 10.60 -7.32 33.65
C LYS A 2 9.44 -7.52 32.67
N MET A 3 8.70 -6.47 32.35
CA MET A 3 7.68 -6.55 31.28
C MET A 3 8.40 -6.58 29.94
N VAL A 4 8.19 -7.65 29.18
CA VAL A 4 8.59 -7.72 27.78
C VAL A 4 7.38 -7.27 26.97
N ARG A 5 7.51 -6.15 26.26
CA ARG A 5 6.51 -5.72 25.29
C ARG A 5 6.61 -6.65 24.09
N VAL A 6 5.77 -7.68 24.06
CA VAL A 6 5.59 -8.50 22.86
C VAL A 6 4.80 -7.64 21.88
N VAL A 7 5.50 -7.05 20.91
CA VAL A 7 4.86 -6.44 19.75
C VAL A 7 4.50 -7.60 18.85
N PHE A 8 3.22 -7.95 18.79
CA PHE A 8 2.72 -8.76 17.69
C PHE A 8 2.85 -7.88 16.44
N PRO A 9 3.73 -8.20 15.47
CA PRO A 9 3.58 -7.60 14.15
C PRO A 9 2.16 -7.96 13.71
N ALA A 10 1.39 -6.98 13.26
CA ALA A 10 0.09 -7.26 12.64
C ALA A 10 0.35 -8.39 11.63
N GLU A 11 -0.29 -9.54 11.82
CA GLU A 11 -0.12 -10.69 10.95
C GLU A 11 -0.31 -10.19 9.52
N GLU A 12 0.63 -10.51 8.63
CA GLU A 12 0.49 -10.21 7.20
C GLU A 12 -0.81 -10.88 6.74
N GLU A 13 -1.86 -10.08 6.66
CA GLU A 13 -3.20 -10.57 6.37
C GLU A 13 -3.29 -10.69 4.85
N TRP A 14 -2.98 -11.89 4.37
CA TRP A 14 -3.04 -12.25 2.96
C TRP A 14 -4.48 -12.52 2.56
N LEU A 15 -5.00 -11.76 1.60
CA LEU A 15 -6.36 -11.88 1.09
C LEU A 15 -6.37 -12.62 -0.25
N PRO A 16 -7.27 -13.60 -0.46
CA PRO A 16 -7.47 -14.21 -1.76
C PRO A 16 -7.88 -13.18 -2.82
N VAL A 17 -7.27 -13.26 -4.01
CA VAL A 17 -7.60 -12.40 -5.16
C VAL A 17 -9.08 -12.48 -5.52
N SER A 18 -9.70 -13.66 -5.34
CA SER A 18 -11.14 -13.89 -5.57
C SER A 18 -12.07 -13.05 -4.67
N MET A 19 -11.58 -12.52 -3.55
CA MET A 19 -12.33 -11.62 -2.67
C MET A 19 -12.16 -10.15 -3.04
N LEU A 20 -11.27 -9.83 -3.98
CA LEU A 20 -11.00 -8.46 -4.39
C LEU A 20 -12.02 -8.00 -5.42
N SER A 21 -12.60 -6.81 -5.21
CA SER A 21 -13.46 -6.14 -6.20
C SER A 21 -12.63 -5.39 -7.24
N ILE A 22 -11.61 -6.04 -7.79
CA ILE A 22 -10.64 -5.47 -8.74
C ILE A 22 -10.65 -6.34 -10.00
N HIS A 23 -10.61 -5.69 -11.17
CA HIS A 23 -10.56 -6.40 -12.44
C HIS A 23 -9.22 -7.18 -12.56
N PRO A 24 -9.21 -8.48 -12.92
CA PRO A 24 -7.98 -9.28 -12.97
C PRO A 24 -6.87 -8.67 -13.82
N GLY A 25 -7.19 -8.15 -15.00
CA GLY A 25 -6.19 -7.50 -15.86
C GLY A 25 -5.53 -6.25 -15.24
N LEU A 26 -6.19 -5.56 -14.30
CA LEU A 26 -5.53 -4.48 -13.55
C LEU A 26 -4.54 -5.05 -12.54
N LEU A 27 -4.87 -6.17 -11.90
CA LEU A 27 -4.01 -6.83 -10.93
C LEU A 27 -2.73 -7.34 -11.60
N GLU A 28 -2.86 -8.00 -12.76
CA GLU A 28 -1.73 -8.46 -13.58
C GLU A 28 -0.79 -7.31 -13.96
N ILE A 29 -1.34 -6.18 -14.44
CA ILE A 29 -0.51 -5.01 -14.78
C ILE A 29 0.21 -4.46 -13.53
N LEU A 30 -0.46 -4.42 -12.38
CA LEU A 30 0.16 -3.92 -11.15
C LEU A 30 1.26 -4.85 -10.63
N GLU A 31 1.08 -6.16 -10.77
CA GLU A 31 2.11 -7.16 -10.46
C GLU A 31 3.31 -7.05 -11.43
N GLU A 32 3.06 -6.97 -12.74
CA GLU A 32 4.13 -6.79 -13.76
C GLU A 32 4.96 -5.52 -13.54
N LEU A 33 4.32 -4.46 -13.06
CA LEU A 33 4.97 -3.19 -12.71
C LEU A 33 5.65 -3.21 -11.33
N GLY A 34 5.58 -4.33 -10.59
CA GLY A 34 6.16 -4.48 -9.25
C GLY A 34 5.50 -3.60 -8.19
N VAL A 35 4.25 -3.19 -8.42
CA VAL A 35 3.49 -2.33 -7.49
C VAL A 35 2.92 -3.13 -6.33
N ILE A 36 2.63 -4.41 -6.58
CA ILE A 36 2.09 -5.39 -5.64
C ILE A 36 2.76 -6.74 -5.88
N GLU A 37 2.63 -7.66 -4.92
CA GLU A 37 3.04 -9.05 -5.08
C GLU A 37 1.83 -9.98 -4.92
N VAL A 38 1.65 -10.90 -5.87
CA VAL A 38 0.63 -11.96 -5.76
C VAL A 38 1.33 -13.28 -5.44
N VAL A 39 1.05 -13.85 -4.28
CA VAL A 39 1.63 -15.13 -3.84
C VAL A 39 0.51 -16.13 -3.59
N ASN A 40 0.52 -17.25 -4.33
CA ASN A 40 -0.51 -18.30 -4.24
C ASN A 40 -1.95 -17.74 -4.35
N GLU A 41 -2.22 -16.89 -5.34
CA GLU A 41 -3.53 -16.22 -5.53
C GLU A 41 -3.95 -15.35 -4.34
N LYS A 42 -2.99 -14.81 -3.59
CA LYS A 42 -3.24 -13.91 -2.47
C LYS A 42 -2.39 -12.65 -2.55
N VAL A 43 -2.92 -11.57 -2.00
CA VAL A 43 -2.29 -10.25 -1.95
C VAL A 43 -2.25 -9.78 -0.49
N ASP A 44 -1.17 -9.11 -0.09
CA ASP A 44 -1.06 -8.51 1.24
C ASP A 44 -2.09 -7.37 1.42
N CYS A 45 -2.71 -7.26 2.60
CA CYS A 45 -3.63 -6.17 2.91
C CYS A 45 -3.03 -4.76 2.68
N ARG A 46 -1.71 -4.57 2.84
CA ARG A 46 -1.00 -3.31 2.55
C ARG A 46 -1.09 -2.97 1.06
N ASP A 47 -0.90 -3.96 0.20
CA ASP A 47 -1.03 -3.82 -1.24
C ASP A 47 -2.48 -3.50 -1.62
N LEU A 48 -3.48 -4.08 -0.93
CA LEU A 48 -4.88 -3.73 -1.18
C LEU A 48 -5.19 -2.25 -0.94
N TYR A 49 -4.64 -1.65 0.11
CA TYR A 49 -4.80 -0.21 0.35
C TYR A 49 -4.18 0.62 -0.78
N ARG A 50 -3.00 0.20 -1.24
CA ARG A 50 -2.27 0.83 -2.35
C ARG A 50 -3.05 0.71 -3.67
N ILE A 51 -3.58 -0.47 -4.00
CA ILE A 51 -4.41 -0.69 -5.21
C ILE A 51 -5.66 0.20 -5.18
N ASN A 52 -6.36 0.25 -4.05
CA ASN A 52 -7.56 1.10 -3.91
C ASN A 52 -7.24 2.58 -4.10
N LYS A 53 -6.09 3.04 -3.60
CA LYS A 53 -5.66 4.43 -3.80
C LYS A 53 -5.36 4.71 -5.28
N ILE A 54 -4.66 3.81 -5.97
CA ILE A 54 -4.38 3.92 -7.42
C ILE A 54 -5.68 3.96 -8.21
N ALA A 55 -6.62 3.05 -7.93
CA ALA A 55 -7.92 3.00 -8.60
C ALA A 55 -8.69 4.31 -8.41
N ARG A 56 -8.75 4.82 -7.17
CA ARG A 56 -9.40 6.12 -6.89
C ARG A 56 -8.74 7.29 -7.61
N LEU A 57 -7.40 7.37 -7.64
CA LEU A 57 -6.70 8.43 -8.37
C LEU A 57 -7.02 8.40 -9.86
N ARG A 58 -7.04 7.21 -10.47
CA ARG A 58 -7.42 7.04 -11.87
C ARG A 58 -8.87 7.42 -12.12
N ASP A 59 -9.79 6.85 -11.34
CA ASP A 59 -11.23 6.93 -11.62
C ASP A 59 -11.82 8.29 -11.21
N THR A 60 -11.26 8.93 -10.16
CA THR A 60 -11.77 10.22 -9.65
C THR A 60 -11.09 11.41 -10.30
N LEU A 61 -9.78 11.33 -10.59
CA LEU A 61 -9.00 12.46 -11.12
C LEU A 61 -8.68 12.33 -12.61
N GLY A 62 -9.08 11.23 -13.26
CA GLY A 62 -8.84 11.00 -14.69
C GLY A 62 -7.36 10.81 -15.05
N ILE A 63 -6.54 10.42 -14.06
CA ILE A 63 -5.10 10.24 -14.23
C ILE A 63 -4.86 8.85 -14.84
N ASN A 64 -3.89 8.73 -15.75
CA ASN A 64 -3.52 7.42 -16.27
C ASN A 64 -2.89 6.52 -15.17
N LEU A 65 -2.82 5.21 -15.42
CA LEU A 65 -2.36 4.24 -14.42
C LEU A 65 -0.95 4.54 -13.90
N ASN A 66 0.01 4.79 -14.80
CA ASN A 66 1.40 5.07 -14.41
C ASN A 66 1.51 6.35 -13.57
N GLY A 67 0.74 7.38 -13.91
CA GLY A 67 0.65 8.60 -13.14
C GLY A 67 0.04 8.36 -11.76
N ALA A 68 -1.01 7.54 -11.67
CA ALA A 68 -1.61 7.18 -10.39
C ALA A 68 -0.65 6.39 -9.49
N ILE A 69 0.13 5.47 -10.05
CA ILE A 69 1.19 4.73 -9.33
C ILE A 69 2.25 5.72 -8.79
N LEU A 70 2.80 6.56 -9.66
CA LEU A 70 3.82 7.55 -9.27
C LEU A 70 3.32 8.49 -8.16
N ILE A 71 2.06 8.95 -8.26
CA ILE A 71 1.47 9.81 -7.22
C ILE A 71 1.34 9.05 -5.90
N CYS A 72 0.96 7.77 -5.92
CA CYS A 72 0.95 6.96 -4.69
C CYS A 72 2.32 6.91 -4.03
N ASP A 73 3.40 6.69 -4.79
CA ASP A 73 4.78 6.67 -4.28
C ASP A 73 5.17 8.02 -3.67
N LEU A 74 4.83 9.12 -4.34
CA LEU A 74 5.11 10.45 -3.84
C LEU A 74 4.37 10.74 -2.53
N LEU A 75 3.10 10.32 -2.42
CA LEU A 75 2.31 10.47 -1.19
C LEU A 75 2.89 9.66 -0.03
N GLU A 76 3.38 8.45 -0.28
CA GLU A 76 4.09 7.65 0.73
C GLU A 76 5.36 8.36 1.18
N ARG A 77 6.17 8.85 0.23
CA ARG A 77 7.40 9.58 0.55
C ARG A 77 7.15 10.86 1.36
N ILE A 78 6.09 11.59 1.04
CA ILE A 78 5.67 12.77 1.83
C ILE A 78 5.30 12.35 3.25
N THR A 79 4.55 11.26 3.41
CA THR A 79 4.13 10.76 4.73
C THR A 79 5.35 10.36 5.58
N GLU A 80 6.34 9.70 4.98
CA GLU A 80 7.62 9.38 5.65
C GLU A 80 8.33 10.64 6.12
N LEU A 81 8.51 11.62 5.24
CA LEU A 81 9.18 12.89 5.54
C LEU A 81 8.45 13.67 6.65
N GLU A 82 7.12 13.72 6.61
CA GLU A 82 6.32 14.35 7.66
C GLU A 82 6.49 13.67 9.02
N ASN A 83 6.58 12.33 9.03
CA ASN A 83 6.84 11.57 10.24
C ASN A 83 8.24 11.81 10.79
N GLU A 84 9.27 11.86 9.95
CA GLU A 84 10.64 12.23 10.34
C GLU A 84 10.67 13.63 10.99
N ILE A 85 10.03 14.61 10.35
CA ILE A 85 9.93 15.99 10.89
C ILE A 85 9.23 16.00 12.26
N ARG A 86 8.14 15.24 12.43
CA ARG A 86 7.41 15.15 13.70
C ARG A 86 8.31 14.58 14.81
N GLN A 87 9.01 13.49 14.54
CA GLN A 87 9.94 12.88 15.49
C GLN A 87 11.09 13.81 15.88
N LEU A 88 11.60 14.61 14.93
CA LEU A 88 12.65 15.59 15.21
C LEU A 88 12.14 16.74 16.10
N LYS A 89 10.89 17.18 15.89
CA LYS A 89 10.27 18.23 16.72
C LYS A 89 9.98 17.76 18.15
N GLU A 90 9.58 16.50 18.33
CA GLU A 90 9.28 15.92 19.65
C GLU A 90 10.53 15.67 20.51
N LYS A 91 11.71 15.56 19.90
CA LYS A 91 12.99 15.38 20.60
C LYS A 91 13.64 16.70 21.07
N ARG A 92 13.01 17.85 20.83
CA ARG A 92 13.53 19.18 21.11
C ARG A 92 12.75 19.87 22.22
#